data_AF-D2HAZ3-F1
#
_entry.id   AF-D2HAZ3-F1
#
_cell.length_a   1.000
_cell.length_b   1.000
_cell.length_c   1.000
_cell.angle_alpha   90.00
_cell.angle_beta   90.00
_cell.angle_gamma   90.00
#
_symmetry.space_group_name_H-M   'P 1'
#
loop_
_entity.id
_entity.type
_entity.pdbx_description
1 polymer ?
#
loop_
_entity_poly.entity_id
_entity_poly.type
_entity_poly.pdbx_seq_one_letter_code
_entity_poly.pdbx_strand_id
1 'polypeptide(L)'
;LPGLLRFLFFGMHGFLDEIFFTFFFNLLGQGDGATSGHTSLWSFFMYGSCSFVVEKLYFHLHWSRGWSTWKRMPIYVIFIYVWELSWGLGLRMCGACSWDYSHYPLNFMGLITLMYLPGWI
;
A
#
# COMPACT_ATOMS: atom_id res chain seq x y z
N LEU A 1 -9.39 -17.59 10.52
CA LEU A 1 -10.45 -16.57 10.65
C LEU A 1 -11.32 -16.57 9.41
N PRO A 2 -12.63 -16.27 9.53
CA PRO A 2 -13.50 -15.97 8.39
C PRO A 2 -12.93 -14.85 7.51
N GLY A 3 -13.19 -14.89 6.20
CA GLY A 3 -12.60 -13.95 5.24
C GLY A 3 -12.85 -12.48 5.56
N LEU A 4 -14.06 -12.15 6.02
CA LEU A 4 -14.43 -10.79 6.40
C LEU A 4 -13.62 -10.27 7.61
N LEU A 5 -13.40 -11.08 8.63
CA LEU A 5 -12.59 -10.67 9.78
C LEU A 5 -11.12 -10.46 9.38
N ARG A 6 -10.58 -11.25 8.44
CA ARG A 6 -9.23 -11.02 7.93
C ARG A 6 -9.12 -9.71 7.17
N PHE A 7 -10.10 -9.40 6.33
CA PHE A 7 -10.16 -8.12 5.63
C PHE A 7 -10.21 -6.95 6.62
N LEU A 8 -11.06 -7.03 7.64
CA LEU A 8 -11.14 -6.00 8.69
C LEU A 8 -9.82 -5.88 9.47
N PHE A 9 -9.20 -6.99 9.82
CA PHE A 9 -7.91 -6.99 10.51
C PHE A 9 -6.81 -6.33 9.67
N PHE A 10 -6.68 -6.73 8.40
CA PHE A 10 -5.70 -6.15 7.50
C PHE A 10 -5.97 -4.67 7.18
N GLY A 11 -7.25 -4.30 7.01
CA GLY A 11 -7.64 -2.91 6.81
C GLY A 11 -7.29 -2.05 8.02
N MET A 12 -7.60 -2.51 9.23
CA MET A 12 -7.26 -1.77 10.46
C MET A 12 -5.75 -1.65 10.64
N HIS A 13 -5.01 -2.72 10.32
CA HIS A 13 -3.55 -2.71 10.41
C HIS A 13 -2.92 -1.73 9.42
N GLY A 14 -3.28 -1.80 8.13
CA GLY A 14 -2.76 -0.87 7.14
C GLY A 14 -3.16 0.59 7.38
N PHE A 15 -4.37 0.81 7.91
CA PHE A 15 -4.80 2.15 8.34
C PHE A 15 -3.93 2.71 9.47
N LEU A 16 -3.60 1.86 10.45
CA LEU A 16 -2.71 2.22 11.56
C LEU A 16 -1.28 2.46 11.06
N ASP A 17 -0.77 1.60 10.19
CA ASP A 17 0.58 1.71 9.60
C ASP A 17 0.76 3.02 8.84
N GLU A 18 -0.26 3.48 8.12
CA GLU A 18 -0.22 4.76 7.41
C GLU A 18 -0.25 5.97 8.36
N ILE A 19 -1.00 5.89 9.47
CA ILE A 19 -0.94 6.92 10.52
C ILE A 19 0.48 7.00 11.08
N PHE A 20 1.11 5.86 11.37
CA PHE A 20 2.49 5.82 11.85
C PHE A 20 3.47 6.35 10.79
N PHE A 21 3.32 5.93 9.54
CA PHE A 21 4.19 6.37 8.44
C PHE A 21 4.14 7.88 8.25
N THR A 22 2.94 8.45 8.17
CA THR A 22 2.75 9.91 8.03
C THR A 22 3.22 10.67 9.27
N PHE A 23 3.02 10.12 10.47
CA PHE A 23 3.56 10.67 11.70
C PHE A 23 5.10 10.73 11.69
N PHE A 24 5.79 9.63 11.36
CA PHE A 24 7.25 9.59 11.30
C PHE A 24 7.80 10.47 10.19
N PHE A 25 7.14 10.52 9.03
CA PHE A 25 7.55 11.38 7.93
C PHE A 25 7.45 12.87 8.31
N ASN A 26 6.37 13.27 8.99
CA ASN A 26 6.22 14.62 9.52
C ASN A 26 7.25 14.93 10.61
N LEU A 27 7.51 13.97 11.51
CA LEU A 27 8.52 14.10 12.57
C LEU A 27 9.94 14.29 12.01
N LEU A 28 10.28 13.58 10.94
CA LEU A 28 11.61 13.63 10.32
C LEU A 28 11.76 14.77 9.30
N GLY A 29 10.65 15.24 8.72
CA GLY A 29 10.63 16.20 7.61
C GLY A 29 10.41 17.66 7.98
N GLN A 30 9.71 17.97 9.08
CA GLN A 30 9.41 19.36 9.48
C GLN A 30 9.48 19.55 11.00
N GLY A 31 10.39 20.40 11.46
CA GLY A 31 10.34 20.98 12.80
C GLY A 31 9.20 21.98 12.91
N ASP A 32 8.54 21.98 14.07
CA ASP A 32 7.55 22.96 14.56
C ASP A 32 6.08 22.76 14.14
N GLY A 33 5.40 21.83 14.82
CA GLY A 33 3.94 21.71 14.86
C GLY A 33 3.49 20.39 15.49
N ALA A 34 2.28 20.35 16.08
CA ALA A 34 1.73 19.13 16.68
C ALA A 34 1.69 18.00 15.63
N THR A 35 2.59 17.03 15.77
CA THR A 35 2.80 15.95 14.80
C THR A 35 1.58 15.03 14.77
N SER A 36 0.71 15.25 13.78
CA SER A 36 -0.47 14.41 13.53
C SER A 36 -0.23 13.53 12.31
N GLY A 37 -0.50 12.23 12.44
CA GLY A 37 -0.59 11.32 11.31
C GLY A 37 -1.95 11.51 10.63
N HIS A 38 -1.96 11.58 9.30
CA HIS A 38 -3.18 11.73 8.51
C HIS A 38 -3.31 10.52 7.60
N THR A 39 -4.50 9.93 7.57
CA THR A 39 -4.84 8.81 6.68
C THR A 39 -6.22 9.06 6.09
N SER A 40 -6.45 8.55 4.89
CA SER A 40 -7.77 8.60 4.26
C SER A 40 -8.56 7.33 4.60
N LEU A 41 -9.89 7.43 4.69
CA LEU A 41 -10.73 6.22 4.81
C LEU A 41 -10.52 5.26 3.63
N TRP A 42 -10.12 5.77 2.47
CA TRP A 42 -9.81 4.97 1.29
C TRP A 42 -8.56 4.11 1.48
N SER A 43 -7.62 4.55 2.29
CA SER A 43 -6.42 3.80 2.59
C SER A 43 -6.72 2.52 3.39
N PHE A 44 -7.69 2.54 4.30
CA PHE A 44 -8.20 1.33 4.96
C PHE A 44 -8.66 0.30 3.93
N PHE A 45 -9.45 0.73 2.95
CA PHE A 45 -9.96 -0.16 1.90
C PHE A 45 -8.85 -0.62 0.96
N MET A 46 -7.93 0.27 0.57
CA MET A 46 -6.81 -0.02 -0.31
C MET A 46 -5.86 -1.05 0.31
N TYR A 47 -5.38 -0.81 1.54
CA TYR A 47 -4.46 -1.71 2.23
C TYR A 47 -5.14 -3.01 2.68
N GLY A 48 -6.38 -2.93 3.17
CA GLY A 48 -7.15 -4.10 3.56
C GLY A 48 -7.42 -5.04 2.38
N SER A 49 -7.79 -4.48 1.22
CA SER A 49 -8.02 -5.25 0.00
C SER A 49 -6.72 -5.80 -0.60
N CYS A 50 -5.65 -4.99 -0.64
CA CYS A 50 -4.32 -5.42 -1.09
C CYS A 50 -3.84 -6.63 -0.28
N SER A 51 -3.79 -6.50 1.04
CA SER A 51 -3.34 -7.55 1.96
C SER A 51 -4.19 -8.81 1.86
N PHE A 52 -5.50 -8.69 1.70
CA PHE A 52 -6.38 -9.84 1.52
C PHE A 52 -6.09 -10.59 0.22
N VAL A 53 -5.87 -9.88 -0.89
CA VAL A 53 -5.55 -10.51 -2.18
C VAL A 53 -4.13 -11.10 -2.17
N VAL A 54 -3.15 -10.40 -1.60
CA VAL A 54 -1.78 -10.88 -1.45
C VAL A 54 -1.73 -12.14 -0.57
N GLU A 55 -2.52 -12.22 0.51
CA GLU A 55 -2.63 -13.43 1.34
C GLU A 55 -3.12 -14.63 0.48
N LYS A 56 -4.16 -14.44 -0.33
CA LYS A 56 -4.68 -15.50 -1.21
C LYS A 56 -3.67 -15.90 -2.28
N LEU A 57 -2.99 -14.91 -2.86
CA LEU A 57 -1.93 -15.12 -3.84
C LEU A 57 -0.73 -15.85 -3.22
N TYR A 58 -0.39 -15.54 -1.96
CA TYR A 58 0.60 -16.25 -1.15
C TYR A 58 0.26 -17.73 -1.04
N PHE A 59 -0.94 -18.05 -0.55
CA PHE A 59 -1.35 -19.44 -0.38
C PHE A 59 -1.39 -20.18 -1.72
N HIS A 60 -1.86 -19.54 -2.78
CA HIS A 60 -1.90 -20.15 -4.10
C HIS A 60 -0.50 -20.45 -4.65
N LEU A 61 0.41 -19.46 -4.68
CA LEU A 61 1.75 -19.63 -5.24
C LEU A 61 2.66 -20.52 -4.38
N HIS A 62 2.55 -20.41 -3.06
CA HIS A 62 3.38 -21.20 -2.14
C HIS A 62 2.88 -22.64 -2.03
N TRP A 63 1.60 -22.83 -1.71
CA TRP A 63 1.05 -24.15 -1.40
C TRP A 63 0.68 -24.96 -2.65
N SER A 64 0.11 -24.32 -3.68
CA SER A 64 -0.28 -25.04 -4.89
C SER A 64 0.87 -25.24 -5.88
N ARG A 65 1.85 -24.35 -5.91
CA ARG A 65 2.91 -24.35 -6.93
C ARG A 65 4.31 -24.59 -6.37
N GLY A 66 4.50 -24.54 -5.04
CA GLY A 66 5.78 -24.79 -4.38
C GLY A 66 6.87 -23.78 -4.74
N TRP A 67 6.50 -22.55 -5.16
CA TRP A 67 7.48 -21.58 -5.61
C TRP A 67 8.33 -21.04 -4.46
N SER A 68 9.65 -20.94 -4.69
CA SER A 68 10.56 -20.30 -3.75
C SER A 68 10.30 -18.79 -3.68
N THR A 69 10.72 -18.17 -2.58
CA THR A 69 10.52 -16.73 -2.30
C THR A 69 11.00 -15.84 -3.45
N TRP A 70 12.13 -16.17 -4.07
CA TRP A 70 12.72 -15.42 -5.18
C TRP A 70 11.81 -15.28 -6.41
N LYS A 71 11.02 -16.30 -6.74
CA LYS A 71 10.08 -16.24 -7.87
C LYS A 71 8.81 -15.47 -7.54
N ARG A 72 8.46 -15.41 -6.25
CA ARG A 72 7.23 -14.79 -5.75
C ARG A 72 7.40 -13.29 -5.51
N MET A 73 8.59 -12.87 -5.07
CA MET A 73 8.94 -11.48 -4.81
C MET A 73 8.59 -10.52 -5.95
N PRO A 74 9.05 -10.74 -7.20
CA PRO A 74 8.73 -9.82 -8.30
C PRO A 74 7.23 -9.78 -8.61
N ILE A 75 6.50 -10.86 -8.37
CA ILE A 75 5.05 -10.92 -8.60
C ILE A 75 4.31 -10.07 -7.58
N TYR A 76 4.73 -10.10 -6.30
CA TYR A 76 4.14 -9.25 -5.27
C TYR A 76 4.41 -7.78 -5.52
N VAL A 77 5.64 -7.44 -5.89
CA VAL A 77 6.00 -6.06 -6.24
C VAL A 77 5.17 -5.56 -7.42
N ILE A 78 5.08 -6.32 -8.52
CA ILE A 78 4.25 -5.94 -9.68
C ILE A 78 2.79 -5.80 -9.27
N PHE A 79 2.27 -6.74 -8.46
CA PHE A 79 0.90 -6.67 -7.98
C PHE A 79 0.64 -5.41 -7.16
N ILE A 80 1.52 -5.07 -6.21
CA ILE A 80 1.40 -3.86 -5.39
C ILE A 80 1.38 -2.61 -6.27
N TYR A 81 2.29 -2.48 -7.23
CA TYR A 81 2.31 -1.32 -8.13
C TYR A 81 1.05 -1.20 -9.00
N VAL A 82 0.54 -2.32 -9.53
CA VAL A 82 -0.70 -2.33 -10.30
C VAL A 82 -1.89 -1.96 -9.41
N TRP A 83 -1.91 -2.47 -8.17
CA TRP A 83 -2.95 -2.19 -7.19
C TRP A 83 -2.97 -0.71 -6.80
N GLU A 84 -1.80 -0.15 -6.49
CA GLU A 84 -1.60 1.25 -6.15
C GLU A 84 -2.00 2.17 -7.29
N LEU A 85 -1.60 1.84 -8.52
CA LEU A 85 -2.01 2.58 -9.72
C LEU A 85 -3.53 2.53 -9.95
N SER A 86 -4.16 1.37 -9.75
CA SER A 86 -5.60 1.18 -9.96
C SER A 86 -6.42 2.00 -8.96
N TRP A 87 -6.05 1.95 -7.67
CA TRP A 87 -6.69 2.78 -6.64
C TRP A 87 -6.40 4.26 -6.85
N GLY A 88 -5.16 4.62 -7.18
CA GLY A 88 -4.78 6.00 -7.48
C GLY A 88 -5.60 6.60 -8.63
N LEU A 89 -5.79 5.84 -9.73
CA LEU A 89 -6.63 6.26 -10.85
C LEU A 89 -8.10 6.38 -10.44
N GLY A 90 -8.66 5.38 -9.77
CA GLY A 90 -10.06 5.40 -9.32
C GLY A 90 -10.36 6.55 -8.35
N LEU A 91 -9.48 6.76 -7.37
CA LEU A 91 -9.62 7.87 -6.43
C LEU A 91 -9.42 9.22 -7.09
N ARG A 92 -8.49 9.33 -8.07
CA ARG A 92 -8.29 10.56 -8.84
C ARG A 92 -9.53 10.92 -9.66
N MET A 93 -10.23 9.95 -10.25
CA MET A 93 -11.50 10.19 -10.94
C MET A 93 -12.59 10.72 -10.00
N CYS A 94 -12.59 10.29 -8.74
CA CYS A 94 -13.52 10.76 -7.71
C CYS A 94 -13.05 12.02 -6.97
N GLY A 95 -11.90 12.61 -7.34
CA GLY A 95 -11.31 13.75 -6.64
C GLY A 95 -10.86 13.45 -5.20
N ALA A 96 -10.70 12.17 -4.85
CA ALA A 96 -10.40 11.69 -3.50
C ALA A 96 -8.98 11.08 -3.35
N CYS A 97 -8.11 11.27 -4.35
CA CYS A 97 -6.73 10.79 -4.31
C CYS A 97 -5.94 11.59 -3.28
N SER A 98 -5.50 10.94 -2.20
CA SER A 98 -4.81 11.59 -1.09
C SER A 98 -3.29 11.73 -1.28
N TRP A 99 -2.71 11.13 -2.33
CA TRP A 99 -1.28 11.17 -2.59
C TRP A 99 -0.96 11.65 -4.01
N ASP A 100 0.23 12.28 -4.13
CA ASP A 100 0.83 12.68 -5.40
C ASP A 100 2.36 12.62 -5.31
N TYR A 101 2.95 11.66 -6.04
CA TYR A 101 4.39 11.42 -6.14
C TYR A 101 5.05 12.14 -7.32
N SER A 102 4.38 13.10 -7.96
CA SER A 102 4.93 13.84 -9.12
C SER A 102 6.28 14.51 -8.84
N HIS A 103 6.58 14.78 -7.58
CA HIS A 103 7.82 15.39 -7.11
C HIS A 103 9.00 14.41 -6.98
N TYR A 104 8.76 13.10 -6.99
CA TYR A 104 9.82 12.09 -6.93
C TYR A 104 10.30 11.68 -8.33
N PRO A 105 11.60 11.41 -8.53
CA PRO A 105 12.08 10.82 -9.78
C PRO A 105 11.50 9.41 -9.97
N LEU A 106 11.40 8.98 -11.24
CA LEU A 106 10.84 7.66 -11.61
C LEU A 106 9.38 7.45 -11.15
N ASN A 107 8.64 8.54 -10.97
CA ASN A 107 7.20 8.46 -10.76
C ASN A 107 6.48 8.13 -12.09
N PHE A 108 5.33 7.47 -11.97
CA PHE A 108 4.44 7.25 -13.09
C PHE A 108 3.08 7.88 -12.78
N MET A 109 2.69 8.88 -13.58
CA MET A 109 1.47 9.70 -13.42
C MET A 109 1.34 10.39 -12.05
N GLY A 110 2.43 10.49 -11.28
CA GLY A 110 2.39 10.90 -9.87
C GLY A 110 1.63 9.93 -8.96
N LEU A 111 1.26 8.74 -9.42
CA LEU A 111 0.44 7.79 -8.64
C LEU A 111 1.27 6.66 -8.04
N ILE A 112 2.37 6.29 -8.68
CA ILE A 112 3.33 5.31 -8.16
C ILE A 112 4.75 5.86 -8.32
N THR A 113 5.68 5.39 -7.48
CA THR A 113 7.11 5.71 -7.61
C THR A 113 7.99 4.46 -7.45
N LEU A 114 8.94 4.28 -8.36
CA LEU A 114 9.93 3.19 -8.25
C LEU A 114 10.90 3.41 -7.09
N MET A 115 10.98 4.62 -6.53
CA MET A 115 11.80 4.91 -5.35
C MET A 115 11.35 4.13 -4.11
N TYR A 116 10.08 3.71 -4.04
CA TYR A 116 9.54 2.92 -2.92
C TYR A 116 9.79 1.42 -3.07
N LEU A 117 10.39 0.97 -4.17
CA LEU A 117 10.73 -0.43 -4.40
C LEU A 117 11.48 -1.08 -3.22
N PRO A 118 12.50 -0.44 -2.59
CA PRO A 118 13.18 -1.03 -1.44
C PRO A 118 12.28 -1.21 -0.20
N GLY A 119 11.19 -0.45 -0.07
CA GLY A 119 10.21 -0.61 1.01
C GLY A 119 9.22 -1.75 0.76
N TRP A 120 9.06 -2.17 -0.51
CA TRP A 120 8.18 -3.26 -0.90
C TRP A 120 8.87 -4.64 -0.93
N ILE A 121 10.19 -4.68 -0.83
CA ILE A 121 11.03 -5.90 -0.78
C ILE A 121 11.30 -6.26 0.68
#